data_AF-A0A957ZP78-F1
#
_entry.id   AF-A0A957ZP78-F1
#
_cell.length_a   1.000
_cell.length_b   1.000
_cell.length_c   1.000
_cell.angle_alpha   90.00
_cell.angle_beta   90.00
_cell.angle_gamma   90.00
#
_symmetry.space_group_name_H-M   'P 1'
#
loop_
_entity.id
_entity.type
_entity.pdbx_description
1 polymer ?
#
loop_
_entity_poly.entity_id
_entity_poly.type
_entity_poly.pdbx_seq_one_letter_code
_entity_poly.pdbx_strand_id
1 'polypeptide(L)'
;MTTSSTPSRPTGFWPGVGRFLRGSLRLLLFALVVALVTGGLYLGMPYLYRAMILPVQNNRVVIDHVQRTQTQLQKDFIQQSATQQQRLAQLEADLAAERELRSELESRLAAQTETVTAQATAQADLTARLAEQNQSLAALSENLAALTGDVTGVEERLATPDDALSQVRQQTLLLQLGQAVLIARLHLVENNAGQAQTALAEVGPSLDQLAELSGDPAAAVSELQDQLARVETAIEERPFTALQELDILAQLLQAFPQR
;
A
#
# COMPACT_ATOMS: atom_id res chain seq x y z
N MET A 1 55.68 -74.04 151.76
CA MET A 1 54.46 -73.41 152.30
C MET A 1 53.47 -73.34 151.13
N THR A 2 52.52 -74.28 150.99
CA THR A 2 51.17 -74.32 151.64
C THR A 2 50.29 -73.14 151.16
N THR A 3 49.08 -73.31 150.59
CA THR A 3 48.07 -74.40 150.71
C THR A 3 47.25 -74.64 149.41
N SER A 4 46.43 -75.70 149.44
CA SER A 4 45.50 -76.20 148.42
C SER A 4 44.09 -75.58 148.44
N SER A 5 43.37 -75.65 147.31
CA SER A 5 41.93 -75.99 147.31
C SER A 5 41.43 -76.56 145.96
N THR A 6 40.45 -77.46 146.04
CA THR A 6 39.71 -78.17 144.97
C THR A 6 38.25 -78.20 145.45
N PRO A 7 37.20 -77.90 144.65
CA PRO A 7 36.62 -78.81 143.64
C PRO A 7 36.09 -78.03 142.38
N SER A 8 35.32 -78.56 141.42
CA SER A 8 34.65 -79.87 141.22
C SER A 8 34.54 -80.19 139.71
N ARG A 9 34.00 -81.38 139.36
CA ARG A 9 33.40 -81.68 138.04
C ARG A 9 31.88 -81.83 138.15
N PRO A 10 31.13 -81.50 137.09
CA PRO A 10 29.97 -82.32 136.70
C PRO A 10 30.08 -82.80 135.25
N THR A 11 29.78 -84.08 135.02
CA THR A 11 29.62 -84.72 133.71
C THR A 11 28.18 -84.59 133.21
N GLY A 12 27.96 -84.20 131.95
CA GLY A 12 26.59 -83.93 131.44
C GLY A 12 26.38 -84.10 129.92
N PHE A 13 26.14 -85.34 129.48
CA PHE A 13 25.08 -85.76 128.55
C PHE A 13 24.83 -85.09 127.16
N TRP A 14 25.61 -84.11 126.69
CA TRP A 14 25.24 -83.29 125.51
C TRP A 14 26.03 -83.36 124.16
N PRO A 15 26.82 -84.41 123.79
CA PRO A 15 27.54 -84.41 122.49
C PRO A 15 26.65 -84.43 121.23
N GLY A 16 25.40 -84.89 121.33
CA GLY A 16 24.51 -85.09 120.18
C GLY A 16 23.79 -83.82 119.70
N VAL A 17 23.33 -82.98 120.63
CA VAL A 17 22.43 -81.86 120.32
C VAL A 17 23.14 -80.75 119.53
N GLY A 18 24.46 -80.59 119.71
CA GLY A 18 25.27 -79.66 118.92
C GLY A 18 25.25 -79.92 117.41
N ARG A 19 25.04 -81.18 116.96
CA ARG A 19 24.81 -81.48 115.54
C ARG A 19 23.38 -81.18 115.11
N PHE A 20 22.40 -81.47 115.96
CA PHE A 20 20.99 -81.22 115.66
C PHE A 20 20.69 -79.72 115.54
N LEU A 21 21.14 -78.90 116.50
CA LEU A 21 20.97 -77.45 116.50
C LEU A 21 21.65 -76.78 115.29
N ARG A 22 22.84 -77.28 114.90
CA ARG A 22 23.56 -76.82 113.71
C ARG A 22 22.87 -77.23 112.41
N GLY A 23 22.17 -78.37 112.41
CA GLY A 23 21.26 -78.78 111.34
C GLY A 23 20.05 -77.84 111.22
N SER A 24 19.34 -77.62 112.32
CA SER A 24 18.16 -76.74 112.37
C SER A 24 18.47 -75.29 111.98
N LEU A 25 19.60 -74.74 112.45
CA LEU A 25 20.03 -73.39 112.06
C LEU A 25 20.36 -73.31 110.56
N ARG A 26 21.00 -74.34 109.99
CA ARG A 26 21.29 -74.41 108.55
C ARG A 26 20.01 -74.53 107.72
N LEU A 27 19.01 -75.25 108.23
CA LEU A 27 17.69 -75.39 107.59
C LEU A 27 16.87 -74.09 107.67
N LEU A 28 16.88 -73.39 108.81
CA LEU A 28 16.23 -72.07 108.96
C LEU A 28 16.90 -71.01 108.07
N LEU A 29 18.23 -70.98 108.01
CA LEU A 29 18.97 -70.06 107.13
C LEU A 29 18.70 -70.39 105.65
N PHE A 30 18.63 -71.68 105.29
CA PHE A 30 18.19 -72.10 103.95
C PHE A 30 16.76 -71.66 103.64
N ALA A 31 15.81 -71.86 104.57
CA ALA A 31 14.43 -71.40 104.41
C ALA A 31 14.32 -69.88 104.29
N LEU A 32 15.14 -69.13 105.04
CA LEU A 32 15.22 -67.67 104.94
C LEU A 32 15.79 -67.23 103.59
N VAL A 33 16.87 -67.86 103.09
CA VAL A 33 17.40 -67.60 101.75
C VAL A 33 16.38 -67.93 100.67
N VAL A 34 15.67 -69.07 100.77
CA VAL A 34 14.58 -69.42 99.85
C VAL A 34 13.45 -68.39 99.90
N ALA A 35 13.03 -67.94 101.08
CA ALA A 35 11.99 -66.92 101.23
C ALA A 35 12.42 -65.56 100.65
N LEU A 36 13.68 -65.16 100.85
CA LEU A 36 14.24 -63.90 100.37
C LEU A 36 14.44 -63.92 98.83
N VAL A 37 14.90 -65.06 98.28
CA VAL A 37 14.97 -65.28 96.83
C VAL A 37 13.58 -65.32 96.20
N THR A 38 12.63 -66.03 96.80
CA THR A 38 11.25 -66.15 96.29
C THR A 38 10.52 -64.81 96.36
N GLY A 39 10.62 -64.08 97.47
CA GLY A 39 10.07 -62.74 97.63
C GLY A 39 10.72 -61.73 96.69
N GLY A 40 12.05 -61.80 96.53
CA GLY A 40 12.80 -60.98 95.58
C GLY A 40 12.41 -61.23 94.12
N LEU A 41 12.17 -62.49 93.72
CA LEU A 41 11.63 -62.84 92.41
C LEU A 41 10.19 -62.34 92.24
N TYR A 42 9.33 -62.56 93.24
CA TYR A 42 7.91 -62.20 93.19
C TYR A 42 7.68 -60.68 93.11
N LEU A 43 8.50 -59.88 93.84
CA LEU A 43 8.44 -58.41 93.81
C LEU A 43 9.29 -57.80 92.69
N GLY A 44 10.39 -58.44 92.31
CA GLY A 44 11.29 -57.97 91.26
C GLY A 44 10.72 -58.14 89.85
N MET A 45 10.05 -59.27 89.56
CA MET A 45 9.41 -59.52 88.26
C MET A 45 8.46 -58.42 87.79
N PRO A 46 7.46 -57.96 88.59
CA PRO A 46 6.55 -56.90 88.14
C PRO A 46 7.24 -55.54 87.97
N TYR A 47 8.32 -55.26 88.72
CA TYR A 47 9.12 -54.06 88.50
C TYR A 47 9.93 -54.14 87.21
N LEU A 48 10.62 -55.26 86.96
CA LEU A 48 11.41 -55.49 85.74
C LEU A 48 10.53 -55.48 84.49
N TYR A 49 9.33 -56.09 84.57
CA TYR A 49 8.34 -56.06 83.50
C TYR A 49 7.89 -54.62 83.17
N ARG A 50 7.58 -53.81 84.19
CA ARG A 50 7.19 -52.40 83.99
C ARG A 50 8.36 -51.54 83.48
N ALA A 51 9.58 -51.77 83.96
CA ALA A 51 10.75 -50.99 83.59
C ALA A 51 11.28 -51.31 82.18
N MET A 52 11.23 -52.57 81.73
CA MET A 52 11.81 -52.98 80.44
C MET A 52 10.78 -53.26 79.34
N ILE A 53 9.60 -53.83 79.63
CA ILE A 53 8.69 -54.31 78.58
C ILE A 53 7.72 -53.22 78.10
N LEU A 54 7.22 -52.36 79.00
CA LEU A 54 6.38 -51.21 78.63
C LEU A 54 7.05 -50.22 77.65
N PRO A 55 8.31 -49.76 77.85
CA PRO A 55 8.92 -48.83 76.88
C PRO A 55 9.14 -49.47 75.51
N VAL A 56 9.41 -50.78 75.43
CA VAL A 56 9.54 -51.48 74.13
C VAL A 56 8.21 -51.53 73.38
N GLN A 57 7.08 -51.69 74.09
CA GLN A 57 5.75 -51.65 73.46
C GLN A 57 5.40 -50.23 72.97
N ASN A 58 5.61 -49.20 73.79
CA ASN A 58 5.37 -47.81 73.38
C ASN A 58 6.27 -47.39 72.22
N ASN A 59 7.56 -47.74 72.26
CA ASN A 59 8.50 -47.41 71.17
C ASN A 59 8.12 -48.08 69.85
N ARG A 60 7.59 -49.31 69.87
CA ARG A 60 7.06 -49.96 68.65
C ARG A 60 5.91 -49.16 68.04
N VAL A 61 4.94 -48.71 68.84
CA VAL A 61 3.82 -47.88 68.35
C VAL A 61 4.31 -46.55 67.76
N VAL A 62 5.30 -45.91 68.39
CA VAL A 62 5.90 -44.67 67.89
C VAL A 62 6.67 -44.90 66.57
N ILE A 63 7.48 -45.97 66.49
CA ILE A 63 8.22 -46.32 65.27
C ILE A 63 7.26 -46.63 64.12
N ASP A 64 6.22 -47.43 64.35
CA ASP A 64 5.17 -47.72 63.37
C ASP A 64 4.48 -46.44 62.87
N HIS A 65 4.17 -45.51 63.78
CA HIS A 65 3.56 -44.23 63.41
C HIS A 65 4.52 -43.36 62.59
N VAL A 66 5.78 -43.21 63.02
CA VAL A 66 6.80 -42.44 62.29
C VAL A 66 7.05 -43.04 60.91
N GLN A 67 7.14 -44.37 60.78
CA GLN A 67 7.35 -45.04 59.49
C GLN A 67 6.14 -44.85 58.54
N ARG A 68 4.90 -44.89 59.06
CA ARG A 68 3.70 -44.56 58.28
C ARG A 68 3.70 -43.10 57.84
N THR A 69 4.04 -42.17 58.73
CA THR A 69 4.13 -40.73 58.43
C THR A 69 5.22 -40.43 57.41
N GLN A 70 6.41 -41.06 57.51
CA GLN A 70 7.46 -40.96 56.48
C GLN A 70 7.00 -41.50 55.13
N THR A 71 6.34 -42.67 55.12
CA THR A 71 5.80 -43.27 53.88
C THR A 71 4.73 -42.37 53.26
N GLN A 72 3.89 -41.72 54.07
CA GLN A 72 2.87 -40.80 53.59
C GLN A 72 3.50 -39.51 53.04
N LEU A 73 4.40 -38.86 53.79
CA LEU A 73 5.14 -37.68 53.34
C LEU A 73 5.92 -37.94 52.05
N GLN A 74 6.53 -39.13 51.89
CA GLN A 74 7.21 -39.53 50.67
C GLN A 74 6.24 -39.65 49.49
N LYS A 75 5.05 -40.24 49.69
CA LYS A 75 4.00 -40.32 48.66
C LYS A 75 3.48 -38.93 48.30
N ASP A 76 3.16 -38.10 49.29
CA ASP A 76 2.66 -36.75 49.10
C ASP A 76 3.69 -35.88 48.34
N PHE A 77 4.97 -35.99 48.68
CA PHE A 77 6.06 -35.31 47.98
C PHE A 77 6.19 -35.78 46.52
N ILE A 78 6.13 -37.09 46.26
CA ILE A 78 6.16 -37.64 44.90
C ILE A 78 4.95 -37.15 44.09
N GLN A 79 3.74 -37.16 44.67
CA GLN A 79 2.53 -36.66 44.02
C GLN A 79 2.58 -35.15 43.74
N GLN A 80 3.05 -34.35 44.69
CA GLN A 80 3.23 -32.90 44.51
C GLN A 80 4.30 -32.61 43.45
N SER A 81 5.42 -33.33 43.46
CA SER A 81 6.49 -33.18 42.46
C SER A 81 6.00 -33.54 41.05
N ALA A 82 5.28 -34.67 40.89
CA ALA A 82 4.67 -35.04 39.62
C ALA A 82 3.63 -34.01 39.14
N THR A 83 2.80 -33.48 40.04
CA THR A 83 1.83 -32.42 39.72
C THR A 83 2.53 -31.13 39.30
N GLN A 84 3.62 -30.74 39.95
CA GLN A 84 4.42 -29.57 39.58
C GLN A 84 5.10 -29.77 38.22
N GLN A 85 5.69 -30.94 37.96
CA GLN A 85 6.27 -31.29 36.66
C GLN A 85 5.23 -31.23 35.55
N GLN A 86 4.03 -31.76 35.76
CA GLN A 86 2.93 -31.67 34.79
C GLN A 86 2.53 -30.21 34.52
N ARG A 87 2.44 -29.37 35.56
CA ARG A 87 2.12 -27.95 35.40
C ARG A 87 3.24 -27.18 34.69
N LEU A 88 4.50 -27.50 34.94
CA LEU A 88 5.64 -26.90 34.23
C LEU A 88 5.63 -27.29 32.76
N ALA A 89 5.47 -28.58 32.44
CA ALA A 89 5.38 -29.06 31.06
C ALA A 89 4.20 -28.43 30.30
N GLN A 90 3.06 -28.21 30.96
CA GLN A 90 1.93 -27.51 30.37
C GLN A 90 2.22 -26.03 30.14
N LEU A 91 2.80 -25.32 31.11
CA LEU A 91 3.21 -23.92 30.94
C LEU A 91 4.28 -23.74 29.86
N GLU A 92 5.21 -24.69 29.71
CA GLU A 92 6.21 -24.70 28.63
C GLU A 92 5.56 -24.89 27.26
N ALA A 93 4.54 -25.76 27.16
CA ALA A 93 3.76 -25.96 25.94
C ALA A 93 2.91 -24.73 25.58
N ASP A 94 2.19 -24.16 26.55
CA ASP A 94 1.38 -22.95 26.38
C ASP A 94 2.26 -21.77 25.93
N LEU A 95 3.44 -21.60 26.54
CA LEU A 95 4.40 -20.54 26.22
C LEU A 95 5.07 -20.76 24.85
N ALA A 96 5.28 -22.01 24.43
CA ALA A 96 5.72 -22.32 23.06
C ALA A 96 4.64 -21.93 22.04
N ALA A 97 3.37 -22.26 22.29
CA ALA A 97 2.24 -21.89 21.43
C ALA A 97 2.04 -20.36 21.36
N GLU A 98 2.17 -19.64 22.48
CA GLU A 98 2.13 -18.16 22.47
C GLU A 98 3.26 -17.53 21.65
N ARG A 99 4.47 -18.10 21.69
CA ARG A 99 5.60 -17.63 20.87
C ARG A 99 5.35 -17.85 19.38
N GLU A 100 4.81 -19.01 19.00
CA GLU A 100 4.46 -19.32 17.61
C GLU A 100 3.36 -18.38 17.11
N LEU A 101 2.27 -18.23 17.87
CA LEU A 101 1.18 -17.30 17.55
C LEU A 101 1.66 -15.85 17.45
N ARG A 102 2.57 -15.41 18.32
CA ARG A 102 3.16 -14.08 18.24
C ARG A 102 4.00 -13.90 16.97
N SER A 103 4.84 -14.87 16.63
CA SER A 103 5.64 -14.84 15.40
C SER A 103 4.75 -14.81 14.15
N GLU A 104 3.62 -15.53 14.16
CA GLU A 104 2.65 -15.48 13.07
C GLU A 104 1.97 -14.10 12.98
N LEU A 105 1.56 -13.51 14.10
CA LEU A 105 0.97 -12.17 14.13
C LEU A 105 1.96 -11.09 13.69
N GLU A 106 3.22 -11.16 14.12
CA GLU A 106 4.29 -10.26 13.69
C GLU A 106 4.51 -10.37 12.16
N SER A 107 4.55 -11.59 11.61
CA SER A 107 4.64 -11.81 10.17
C SER A 107 3.43 -11.27 9.41
N ARG A 108 2.21 -11.44 9.94
CA ARG A 108 0.97 -10.91 9.32
C ARG A 108 0.93 -9.39 9.36
N LEU A 109 1.37 -8.76 10.45
CA LEU A 109 1.46 -7.31 10.59
C LEU A 109 2.50 -6.69 9.63
N ALA A 110 3.65 -7.36 9.45
CA ALA A 110 4.65 -6.95 8.46
C ALA A 110 4.07 -6.97 7.03
N ALA A 111 3.42 -8.06 6.63
CA ALA A 111 2.77 -8.18 5.31
C ALA A 111 1.62 -7.18 5.11
N GLN A 112 0.83 -6.88 6.15
CA GLN A 112 -0.19 -5.83 6.11
C GLN A 112 0.43 -4.43 5.95
N THR A 113 1.55 -4.15 6.62
CA THR A 113 2.25 -2.86 6.50
C THR A 113 2.83 -2.67 5.10
N GLU A 114 3.41 -3.72 4.52
CA GLU A 114 3.84 -3.72 3.12
C GLU A 114 2.67 -3.50 2.15
N THR A 115 1.53 -4.14 2.40
CA THR A 115 0.30 -3.94 1.61
C THR A 115 -0.20 -2.49 1.68
N VAL A 116 -0.23 -1.89 2.87
CA VAL A 116 -0.68 -0.50 3.08
C VAL A 116 0.28 0.51 2.45
N THR A 117 1.59 0.29 2.54
CA THR A 117 2.59 1.18 1.91
C THR A 117 2.56 1.10 0.38
N ALA A 118 2.35 -0.10 -0.19
CA ALA A 118 2.12 -0.29 -1.61
C ALA A 118 0.82 0.42 -2.08
N GLN A 119 -0.28 0.29 -1.32
CA GLN A 119 -1.55 0.99 -1.62
C GLN A 119 -1.41 2.51 -1.55
N ALA A 120 -0.72 3.06 -0.53
CA ALA A 120 -0.46 4.49 -0.42
C ALA A 120 0.36 5.02 -1.60
N THR A 121 1.35 4.25 -2.06
CA THR A 121 2.17 4.59 -3.24
C THR A 121 1.33 4.58 -4.52
N ALA A 122 0.49 3.55 -4.72
CA ALA A 122 -0.42 3.47 -5.85
C ALA A 122 -1.47 4.60 -5.84
N GLN A 123 -1.97 5.00 -4.67
CA GLN A 123 -2.88 6.12 -4.54
C GLN A 123 -2.20 7.46 -4.88
N ALA A 124 -0.94 7.66 -4.48
CA ALA A 124 -0.17 8.84 -4.85
C ALA A 124 0.06 8.94 -6.37
N ASP A 125 0.44 7.82 -7.03
CA ASP A 125 0.60 7.73 -8.48
C ASP A 125 -0.72 8.01 -9.23
N LEU A 126 -1.84 7.39 -8.81
CA LEU A 126 -3.16 7.69 -9.36
C LEU A 126 -3.56 9.17 -9.21
N THR A 127 -3.23 9.78 -8.07
CA THR A 127 -3.50 11.21 -7.83
C THR A 127 -2.67 12.10 -8.74
N ALA A 128 -1.39 11.76 -8.98
CA ALA A 128 -0.53 12.47 -9.92
C ALA A 128 -1.03 12.35 -11.37
N ARG A 129 -1.42 11.15 -11.81
CA ARG A 129 -2.00 10.92 -13.15
C ARG A 129 -3.31 11.67 -13.36
N LEU A 130 -4.16 11.77 -12.35
CA LEU A 130 -5.39 12.58 -12.43
C LEU A 130 -5.09 14.08 -12.55
N ALA A 131 -4.06 14.58 -11.87
CA ALA A 131 -3.62 15.97 -12.02
C ALA A 131 -3.07 16.24 -13.44
N GLU A 132 -2.26 15.34 -13.98
CA GLU A 132 -1.74 15.41 -15.36
C GLU A 132 -2.88 15.36 -16.40
N GLN A 133 -3.84 14.45 -16.23
CA GLN A 133 -5.02 14.37 -17.11
C GLN A 133 -5.87 15.64 -17.06
N ASN A 134 -6.08 16.23 -15.87
CA ASN A 134 -6.80 17.49 -15.73
C ASN A 134 -6.05 18.65 -16.42
N GLN A 135 -4.71 18.68 -16.33
CA GLN A 135 -3.89 19.66 -17.06
C GLN A 135 -3.98 19.47 -18.58
N SER A 136 -3.96 18.22 -19.05
CA SER A 136 -4.15 17.90 -20.48
C SER A 136 -5.54 18.29 -20.98
N LEU A 137 -6.59 18.09 -20.18
CA LEU A 137 -7.96 18.50 -20.52
C LEU A 137 -8.09 20.03 -20.55
N ALA A 138 -7.46 20.74 -19.63
CA ALA A 138 -7.40 22.21 -19.65
C ALA A 138 -6.74 22.72 -20.93
N ALA A 139 -5.56 22.20 -21.28
CA ALA A 139 -4.86 22.56 -22.52
C ALA A 139 -5.67 22.19 -23.79
N LEU A 140 -6.35 21.05 -23.81
CA LEU A 140 -7.26 20.69 -24.91
C LEU A 140 -8.45 21.66 -25.02
N SER A 141 -9.02 22.11 -23.88
CA SER A 141 -10.10 23.09 -23.89
C SER A 141 -9.66 24.48 -24.39
N GLU A 142 -8.44 24.90 -24.04
CA GLU A 142 -7.82 26.12 -24.54
C GLU A 142 -7.55 26.04 -26.04
N ASN A 143 -7.00 24.92 -26.52
CA ASN A 143 -6.80 24.66 -27.95
C ASN A 143 -8.13 24.63 -28.73
N LEU A 144 -9.20 24.07 -28.16
CA LEU A 144 -10.53 24.07 -28.79
C LEU A 144 -11.14 25.49 -28.83
N ALA A 145 -10.94 26.30 -27.78
CA ALA A 145 -11.37 27.69 -27.77
C ALA A 145 -10.61 28.52 -28.82
N ALA A 146 -9.29 28.33 -28.91
CA ALA A 146 -8.45 28.96 -29.94
C ALA A 146 -8.89 28.55 -31.36
N LEU A 147 -9.04 27.25 -31.62
CA LEU A 147 -9.48 26.74 -32.93
C LEU A 147 -10.90 27.22 -33.30
N THR A 148 -11.80 27.35 -32.31
CA THR A 148 -13.13 27.93 -32.55
C THR A 148 -13.02 29.40 -32.93
N GLY A 149 -12.14 30.16 -32.25
CA GLY A 149 -11.81 31.54 -32.61
C GLY A 149 -11.26 31.65 -34.04
N ASP A 150 -10.28 30.81 -34.39
CA ASP A 150 -9.71 30.73 -35.74
C ASP A 150 -10.78 30.43 -36.79
N VAL A 151 -11.67 29.46 -36.53
CA VAL A 151 -12.81 29.15 -37.42
C VAL A 151 -13.73 30.37 -37.57
N THR A 152 -14.12 31.06 -36.49
CA THR A 152 -14.96 32.26 -36.60
C THR A 152 -14.28 33.41 -37.36
N GLY A 153 -12.97 33.61 -37.17
CA GLY A 153 -12.20 34.61 -37.91
C GLY A 153 -11.98 34.24 -39.38
N VAL A 154 -11.94 32.94 -39.71
CA VAL A 154 -11.97 32.44 -41.08
C VAL A 154 -13.36 32.64 -41.69
N GLU A 155 -14.45 32.31 -40.97
CA GLU A 155 -15.83 32.53 -41.40
C GLU A 155 -16.14 34.01 -41.64
N GLU A 156 -15.67 34.95 -40.81
CA GLU A 156 -15.85 36.39 -41.02
C GLU A 156 -15.12 36.88 -42.30
N ARG A 157 -13.92 36.35 -42.56
CA ARG A 157 -13.16 36.58 -43.81
C ARG A 157 -13.77 35.87 -45.02
N LEU A 158 -14.59 34.83 -44.81
CA LEU A 158 -15.37 34.11 -45.82
C LEU A 158 -16.84 34.58 -45.88
N ALA A 159 -17.23 35.57 -45.08
CA ALA A 159 -18.48 36.34 -45.19
C ALA A 159 -18.29 37.66 -45.97
N THR A 160 -17.03 38.02 -46.27
CA THR A 160 -16.62 39.09 -47.19
C THR A 160 -16.05 38.61 -48.56
N PRO A 161 -16.42 37.42 -49.11
CA PRO A 161 -15.75 36.86 -50.28
C PRO A 161 -16.23 37.49 -51.59
N ASP A 162 -17.45 38.03 -51.63
CA ASP A 162 -17.99 38.64 -52.86
C ASP A 162 -17.19 39.88 -53.25
N ASP A 163 -16.82 40.74 -52.30
CA ASP A 163 -15.97 41.92 -52.57
C ASP A 163 -14.55 41.50 -52.98
N ALA A 164 -13.91 40.59 -52.24
CA ALA A 164 -12.53 40.18 -52.55
C ALA A 164 -12.41 39.39 -53.87
N LEU A 165 -13.37 38.50 -54.17
CA LEU A 165 -13.39 37.74 -55.43
C LEU A 165 -13.89 38.57 -56.62
N SER A 166 -14.82 39.50 -56.42
CA SER A 166 -15.22 40.44 -57.48
C SER A 166 -14.08 41.38 -57.84
N GLN A 167 -13.36 41.94 -56.86
CA GLN A 167 -12.21 42.82 -57.12
C GLN A 167 -11.07 42.08 -57.85
N VAL A 168 -10.75 40.83 -57.50
CA VAL A 168 -9.76 40.02 -58.24
C VAL A 168 -10.25 39.68 -59.65
N ARG A 169 -11.54 39.37 -59.85
CA ARG A 169 -12.12 39.17 -61.19
C ARG A 169 -12.08 40.44 -62.02
N GLN A 170 -12.44 41.59 -61.44
CA GLN A 170 -12.39 42.92 -62.07
C GLN A 170 -10.97 43.26 -62.51
N GLN A 171 -9.97 43.07 -61.65
CA GLN A 171 -8.56 43.26 -62.00
C GLN A 171 -8.10 42.31 -63.11
N THR A 172 -8.54 41.05 -63.08
CA THR A 172 -8.21 40.07 -64.14
C THR A 172 -8.81 40.47 -65.49
N LEU A 173 -10.07 40.92 -65.51
CA LEU A 173 -10.73 41.43 -66.72
C LEU A 173 -10.04 42.70 -67.24
N LEU A 174 -9.73 43.67 -66.39
CA LEU A 174 -9.00 44.89 -66.79
C LEU A 174 -7.61 44.57 -67.40
N LEU A 175 -6.90 43.58 -66.86
CA LEU A 175 -5.63 43.10 -67.42
C LEU A 175 -5.82 42.43 -68.79
N GLN A 176 -6.85 41.60 -68.96
CA GLN A 176 -7.19 40.97 -70.24
C GLN A 176 -7.58 42.00 -71.31
N LEU A 177 -8.41 42.99 -70.95
CA LEU A 177 -8.79 44.11 -71.80
C LEU A 177 -7.56 44.93 -72.24
N GLY A 178 -6.68 45.27 -71.30
CA GLY A 178 -5.41 45.96 -71.59
C GLY A 178 -4.49 45.16 -72.51
N GLN A 179 -4.41 43.84 -72.33
CA GLN A 179 -3.64 42.95 -73.21
C GLN A 179 -4.19 42.92 -74.64
N ALA A 180 -5.51 42.78 -74.81
CA ALA A 180 -6.15 42.76 -76.12
C ALA A 180 -5.94 44.08 -76.89
N VAL A 181 -6.05 45.23 -76.21
CA VAL A 181 -5.75 46.56 -76.79
C VAL A 181 -4.27 46.69 -77.23
N LEU A 182 -3.34 46.14 -76.45
CA LEU A 182 -1.91 46.12 -76.83
C LEU A 182 -1.62 45.20 -78.03
N ILE A 183 -2.29 44.04 -78.12
CA ILE A 183 -2.18 43.13 -79.27
C ILE A 183 -2.78 43.78 -80.53
N ALA A 184 -3.94 44.42 -80.41
CA ALA A 184 -4.56 45.16 -81.52
C ALA A 184 -3.64 46.29 -82.03
N ARG A 185 -3.01 47.04 -81.11
CA ARG A 185 -2.01 48.06 -81.45
C ARG A 185 -0.81 47.48 -82.19
N LEU A 186 -0.27 46.35 -81.72
CA LEU A 186 0.85 45.67 -82.38
C LEU A 186 0.48 45.30 -83.82
N HIS A 187 -0.66 44.66 -84.03
CA HIS A 187 -1.12 44.26 -85.36
C HIS A 187 -1.39 45.45 -86.29
N LEU A 188 -1.87 46.60 -85.79
CA LEU A 188 -1.96 47.81 -86.62
C LEU A 188 -0.58 48.37 -87.00
N VAL A 189 0.41 48.33 -86.11
CA VAL A 189 1.81 48.72 -86.43
C VAL A 189 2.43 47.76 -87.46
N GLU A 190 2.06 46.48 -87.42
CA GLU A 190 2.41 45.46 -88.42
C GLU A 190 1.58 45.56 -89.72
N ASN A 191 0.71 46.56 -89.86
CA ASN A 191 -0.20 46.77 -90.99
C ASN A 191 -1.17 45.60 -91.25
N ASN A 192 -1.63 44.94 -90.17
CA ASN A 192 -2.50 43.78 -90.19
C ASN A 192 -3.85 44.07 -89.50
N ALA A 193 -4.67 44.90 -90.15
CA ALA A 193 -5.97 45.35 -89.63
C ALA A 193 -6.92 44.20 -89.24
N GLY A 194 -6.94 43.10 -89.98
CA GLY A 194 -7.81 41.95 -89.67
C GLY A 194 -7.45 41.23 -88.37
N GLN A 195 -6.16 41.11 -88.04
CA GLN A 195 -5.74 40.57 -86.74
C GLN A 195 -5.99 41.58 -85.61
N ALA A 196 -5.88 42.89 -85.87
CA ALA A 196 -6.25 43.91 -84.90
C ALA A 196 -7.76 43.86 -84.55
N GLN A 197 -8.64 43.70 -85.54
CA GLN A 197 -10.08 43.48 -85.31
C GLN A 197 -10.34 42.20 -84.53
N THR A 198 -9.64 41.10 -84.86
CA THR A 198 -9.79 39.82 -84.16
C THR A 198 -9.43 39.95 -82.68
N ALA A 199 -8.36 40.68 -82.35
CA ALA A 199 -7.96 40.95 -80.96
C ALA A 199 -8.95 41.87 -80.23
N LEU A 200 -9.61 42.81 -80.92
CA LEU A 200 -10.62 43.67 -80.31
C LEU A 200 -11.98 43.00 -80.13
N ALA A 201 -12.34 42.03 -80.97
CA ALA A 201 -13.57 41.25 -80.80
C ALA A 201 -13.59 40.45 -79.46
N GLU A 202 -12.42 40.16 -78.88
CA GLU A 202 -12.29 39.56 -77.55
C GLU A 202 -12.56 40.54 -76.40
N VAL A 203 -12.50 41.87 -76.65
CA VAL A 203 -12.69 42.93 -75.65
C VAL A 203 -14.16 43.07 -75.24
N GLY A 204 -15.09 42.99 -76.20
CA GLY A 204 -16.53 43.17 -75.96
C GLY A 204 -17.10 42.28 -74.85
N PRO A 205 -16.97 40.94 -74.94
CA PRO A 205 -17.47 40.02 -73.90
C PRO A 205 -16.83 40.23 -72.52
N SER A 206 -15.58 40.71 -72.46
CA SER A 206 -14.90 41.05 -71.21
C SER A 206 -15.39 42.37 -70.62
N LEU A 207 -15.82 43.34 -71.44
CA LEU A 207 -16.50 44.56 -70.97
C LEU A 207 -17.89 44.26 -70.41
N ASP A 208 -18.63 43.34 -71.03
CA ASP A 208 -19.95 42.94 -70.53
C ASP A 208 -19.85 42.25 -69.15
N GLN A 209 -18.88 41.34 -68.98
CA GLN A 209 -18.58 40.73 -67.67
C GLN A 209 -18.10 41.78 -66.64
N LEU A 210 -17.38 42.82 -67.08
CA LEU A 210 -16.97 43.93 -66.22
C LEU A 210 -18.18 44.77 -65.78
N ALA A 211 -19.19 44.97 -66.64
CA ALA A 211 -20.43 45.63 -66.31
C ALA A 211 -21.24 44.87 -65.25
N GLU A 212 -21.40 43.55 -65.42
CA GLU A 212 -22.12 42.70 -64.47
C GLU A 212 -21.48 42.68 -63.08
N LEU A 213 -20.14 42.64 -63.00
CA LEU A 213 -19.41 42.55 -61.74
C LEU A 213 -19.31 43.87 -60.98
N SER A 214 -19.38 45.01 -61.65
CA SER A 214 -19.01 46.30 -61.05
C SER A 214 -20.18 47.07 -60.43
N GLY A 215 -21.43 46.71 -60.75
CA GLY A 215 -22.67 47.13 -60.06
C GLY A 215 -23.12 48.59 -60.21
N ASP A 216 -22.19 49.56 -60.24
CA ASP A 216 -22.44 51.01 -60.26
C ASP A 216 -21.38 51.88 -61.02
N PRO A 217 -20.74 51.39 -62.11
CA PRO A 217 -20.06 52.28 -63.05
C PRO A 217 -20.52 52.06 -64.51
N ALA A 218 -21.83 51.88 -64.72
CA ALA A 218 -22.42 51.74 -66.06
C ALA A 218 -21.96 52.84 -67.03
N ALA A 219 -21.72 54.06 -66.54
CA ALA A 219 -21.17 55.16 -67.33
C ALA A 219 -19.73 54.88 -67.85
N ALA A 220 -18.84 54.35 -67.01
CA ALA A 220 -17.45 54.09 -67.39
C ALA A 220 -17.33 52.89 -68.34
N VAL A 221 -18.17 51.85 -68.17
CA VAL A 221 -18.20 50.73 -69.12
C VAL A 221 -18.85 51.15 -70.44
N SER A 222 -19.91 51.96 -70.42
CA SER A 222 -20.51 52.54 -71.63
C SER A 222 -19.51 53.42 -72.39
N GLU A 223 -18.69 54.21 -71.70
CA GLU A 223 -17.63 55.03 -72.33
C GLU A 223 -16.55 54.16 -72.99
N LEU A 224 -16.17 53.03 -72.37
CA LEU A 224 -15.27 52.05 -72.98
C LEU A 224 -15.90 51.34 -74.20
N GLN A 225 -17.18 50.97 -74.14
CA GLN A 225 -17.91 50.35 -75.26
C GLN A 225 -18.06 51.33 -76.43
N ASP A 226 -18.45 52.58 -76.18
CA ASP A 226 -18.54 53.64 -77.19
C ASP A 226 -17.18 53.89 -77.86
N GLN A 227 -16.09 53.88 -77.08
CA GLN A 227 -14.75 54.07 -77.60
C GLN A 227 -14.26 52.84 -78.39
N LEU A 228 -14.59 51.61 -77.96
CA LEU A 228 -14.29 50.39 -78.71
C LEU A 228 -14.96 50.40 -80.09
N ALA A 229 -16.25 50.75 -80.17
CA ALA A 229 -16.97 50.84 -81.44
C ALA A 229 -16.36 51.88 -82.41
N ARG A 230 -15.83 53.00 -81.87
CA ARG A 230 -15.08 54.00 -82.65
C ARG A 230 -13.75 53.44 -83.16
N VAL A 231 -13.02 52.69 -82.33
CA VAL A 231 -11.78 52.02 -82.74
C VAL A 231 -12.06 51.02 -83.87
N GLU A 232 -13.05 50.15 -83.72
CA GLU A 232 -13.39 49.14 -84.73
C GLU A 232 -13.75 49.78 -86.08
N THR A 233 -14.61 50.81 -86.05
CA THR A 233 -14.95 51.63 -87.23
C THR A 233 -13.70 52.28 -87.85
N ALA A 234 -12.82 52.83 -87.02
CA ALA A 234 -11.58 53.46 -87.47
C ALA A 234 -10.60 52.45 -88.10
N ILE A 235 -10.57 51.19 -87.65
CA ILE A 235 -9.72 50.15 -88.26
C ILE A 235 -10.21 49.81 -89.68
N GLU A 236 -11.53 49.76 -89.89
CA GLU A 236 -12.12 49.51 -91.22
C GLU A 236 -11.88 50.67 -92.19
N GLU A 237 -12.16 51.90 -91.76
CA GLU A 237 -12.08 53.06 -92.65
C GLU A 237 -10.65 53.59 -92.85
N ARG A 238 -9.87 53.65 -91.75
CA ARG A 238 -8.60 54.41 -91.68
C ARG A 238 -7.64 53.82 -90.62
N PRO A 239 -6.91 52.73 -90.91
CA PRO A 239 -6.03 52.05 -89.96
C PRO A 239 -5.03 52.95 -89.21
N PHE A 240 -4.57 54.04 -89.84
CA PHE A 240 -3.66 55.01 -89.21
C PHE A 240 -4.30 55.86 -88.10
N THR A 241 -5.60 56.18 -88.19
CA THR A 241 -6.31 56.92 -87.12
C THR A 241 -6.76 55.99 -85.99
N ALA A 242 -6.98 54.71 -86.27
CA ALA A 242 -7.31 53.72 -85.24
C ALA A 242 -6.25 53.58 -84.13
N LEU A 243 -4.96 53.83 -84.45
CA LEU A 243 -3.90 53.87 -83.44
C LEU A 243 -4.12 54.95 -82.36
N GLN A 244 -4.68 56.11 -82.75
CA GLN A 244 -4.99 57.19 -81.82
C GLN A 244 -6.21 56.84 -80.96
N GLU A 245 -7.25 56.25 -81.56
CA GLU A 245 -8.45 55.80 -80.83
C GLU A 245 -8.13 54.66 -79.85
N LEU A 246 -7.17 53.78 -80.17
CA LEU A 246 -6.64 52.75 -79.27
C LEU A 246 -5.86 53.36 -78.08
N ASP A 247 -5.08 54.41 -78.31
CA ASP A 247 -4.37 55.11 -77.22
C ASP A 247 -5.36 55.79 -76.26
N ILE A 248 -6.51 56.28 -76.76
CA ILE A 248 -7.62 56.79 -75.92
C ILE A 248 -8.28 55.65 -75.15
N LEU A 249 -8.58 54.52 -75.80
CA LEU A 249 -9.15 53.33 -75.15
C LEU A 249 -8.23 52.80 -74.02
N ALA A 250 -6.92 52.77 -74.26
CA ALA A 250 -5.92 52.38 -73.26
C ALA A 250 -5.87 53.35 -72.06
N GLN A 251 -6.04 54.66 -72.29
CA GLN A 251 -6.11 55.66 -71.22
C GLN A 251 -7.39 55.50 -70.38
N LEU A 252 -8.54 55.24 -71.01
CA LEU A 252 -9.81 54.98 -70.31
C LEU A 252 -9.72 53.71 -69.45
N LEU A 253 -9.09 52.64 -69.95
CA LEU A 253 -8.85 51.41 -69.17
C LEU A 253 -7.95 51.66 -67.95
N GLN A 254 -6.94 52.52 -68.06
CA GLN A 254 -6.07 52.90 -66.93
C GLN A 254 -6.78 53.82 -65.93
N ALA A 255 -7.72 54.65 -66.39
CA ALA A 255 -8.53 55.53 -65.57
C ALA A 255 -9.77 54.85 -64.96
N PHE A 256 -10.02 53.57 -65.25
CA PHE A 256 -11.20 52.85 -64.79
C PHE A 256 -11.24 52.79 -63.25
N PRO A 257 -12.37 53.17 -62.60
CA PRO A 257 -12.44 53.30 -61.15
C PRO A 257 -12.25 51.94 -60.46
N GLN A 258 -11.16 51.82 -59.71
CA GLN A 258 -10.98 50.75 -58.73
C GLN A 258 -11.65 51.19 -57.42
N ARG A 259 -12.74 50.51 -57.05
CA ARG A 259 -13.35 50.60 -55.72
C ARG A 259 -12.94 49.38 -54.89
#